data_AF-A0A1Q3SR79-F1
#
_entry.id   AF-A0A1Q3SR79-F1
#
_cell.length_a   1.000
_cell.length_b   1.000
_cell.length_c   1.000
_cell.angle_alpha   90.00
_cell.angle_beta   90.00
_cell.angle_gamma   90.00
#
_symmetry.space_group_name_H-M   'P 1'
#
loop_
_entity.id
_entity.type
_entity.pdbx_description
1 polymer ?
#
loop_
_entity_poly.entity_id
_entity_poly.type
_entity_poly.pdbx_seq_one_letter_code
_entity_poly.pdbx_strand_id
1 'polypeptide(L)'
;MFGLKLNLLSATLALPLLVAPSQSRRHTPKLTVVKTPVHKNRWTAQAQANLAEVEATSQPGALALNRNKVINRAYAELYLANPEIFKWAGLAAFASASIGEKMELLAAGNLLRVPALLVSEKAAASLNFLSSGLDLAYNMIGRGNKAIYDDIYWQHLAYRDGGLAEMTALFEEGSLEPQLYLAWRMIDQGYQTSDEDLIWSGNTLLLKYEQKEIIQPVLYDGMLNQQAWKLVSKLHELLGVLIASPVPEEQKSFRDCVPGGNLGNYEDRWKWCVEKIMPAWQSYESKQPFKVRELLREF
;
A
#
# COMPACT_ATOMS: atom_id res chain seq x y z
N MET A 1 54.85 -6.59 44.81
CA MET A 1 55.97 -5.61 44.94
C MET A 1 55.75 -4.52 43.93
N PHE A 2 55.56 -3.27 44.43
CA PHE A 2 55.77 -1.94 43.82
C PHE A 2 55.26 -1.70 42.38
N GLY A 3 54.34 -0.78 42.06
CA GLY A 3 54.06 0.53 42.67
C GLY A 3 54.82 1.65 41.94
N LEU A 4 54.16 2.81 41.77
CA LEU A 4 54.62 4.13 41.28
C LEU A 4 54.47 4.41 39.76
N LYS A 5 54.08 5.60 39.27
CA LYS A 5 53.60 6.86 39.89
C LYS A 5 52.98 7.77 38.81
N LEU A 6 52.18 8.72 39.32
CA LEU A 6 51.49 9.87 38.71
C LEU A 6 52.35 10.88 37.92
N ASN A 7 51.64 11.57 37.00
CA ASN A 7 51.63 13.00 36.62
C ASN A 7 52.92 13.70 36.14
N LEU A 8 52.80 14.47 35.04
CA LEU A 8 52.77 15.95 35.06
C LEU A 8 52.57 16.59 33.67
N LEU A 9 52.03 17.82 33.74
CA LEU A 9 51.54 18.70 32.70
C LEU A 9 52.62 19.48 31.91
N SER A 10 52.18 19.92 30.71
CA SER A 10 52.37 21.26 30.10
C SER A 10 53.53 21.59 29.15
N ALA A 11 53.07 22.09 27.98
CA ALA A 11 53.59 23.15 27.10
C ALA A 11 54.96 22.95 26.44
N THR A 12 55.12 23.14 25.12
CA THR A 12 55.15 24.48 24.49
C THR A 12 55.04 24.37 22.96
N LEU A 13 54.45 25.40 22.33
CA LEU A 13 54.23 25.60 20.91
C LEU A 13 55.50 25.54 20.03
N ALA A 14 55.36 24.99 18.82
CA ALA A 14 56.16 25.35 17.65
C ALA A 14 55.30 25.28 16.37
N LEU A 15 55.22 26.40 15.63
CA LEU A 15 54.61 26.49 14.30
C LEU A 15 55.37 25.61 13.27
N PRO A 16 54.69 25.24 12.17
CA PRO A 16 55.40 25.21 10.89
C PRO A 16 54.69 25.94 9.74
N LEU A 17 55.49 26.79 9.11
CA LEU A 17 55.70 27.01 7.66
C LEU A 17 54.55 26.79 6.66
N LEU A 18 54.33 27.85 5.88
CA LEU A 18 53.60 27.89 4.62
C LEU A 18 54.05 26.79 3.64
N VAL A 19 53.08 26.05 3.10
CA VAL A 19 53.19 25.27 1.87
C VAL A 19 52.27 25.90 0.82
N ALA A 20 52.81 26.10 -0.39
CA ALA A 20 52.15 26.71 -1.54
C ALA A 20 50.94 25.90 -2.05
N PRO A 21 49.96 26.52 -2.74
CA PRO A 21 48.67 25.91 -2.99
C PRO A 21 48.69 24.88 -4.14
N SER A 22 48.30 23.64 -3.84
CA SER A 22 47.90 22.66 -4.86
C SER A 22 46.54 23.06 -5.44
N GLN A 23 46.44 23.17 -6.76
CA GLN A 23 45.19 23.48 -7.45
C GLN A 23 44.13 22.41 -7.12
N SER A 24 43.12 22.78 -6.31
CA SER A 24 41.93 21.97 -6.15
C SER A 24 41.14 22.03 -7.45
N ARG A 25 40.90 20.87 -8.08
CA ARG A 25 39.81 20.73 -9.03
C ARG A 25 38.53 21.07 -8.27
N ARG A 26 38.00 22.27 -8.51
CA ARG A 26 36.63 22.59 -8.11
C ARG A 26 35.73 21.63 -8.88
N HIS A 27 35.28 20.58 -8.22
CA HIS A 27 34.03 19.93 -8.59
C HIS A 27 32.94 20.97 -8.36
N THR A 28 32.58 21.70 -9.42
CA THR A 28 31.28 22.36 -9.48
C THR A 28 30.23 21.26 -9.37
N PRO A 29 29.36 21.28 -8.36
CA PRO A 29 28.18 20.43 -8.38
C PRO A 29 27.42 20.84 -9.64
N LYS A 30 27.20 19.90 -10.57
CA LYS A 30 26.16 20.11 -11.58
C LYS A 30 24.88 20.29 -10.76
N LEU A 31 24.33 21.51 -10.75
CA LEU A 31 22.95 21.71 -10.33
C LEU A 31 22.10 20.85 -11.26
N THR A 32 21.72 19.67 -10.79
CA THR A 32 20.66 18.91 -11.41
C THR A 32 19.42 19.77 -11.24
N VAL A 33 18.99 20.44 -12.32
CA VAL A 33 17.71 21.13 -12.33
C VAL A 33 16.67 20.04 -12.10
N VAL A 34 16.15 19.96 -10.87
CA VAL A 34 14.98 19.13 -10.57
C VAL A 34 13.84 19.74 -11.39
N LYS A 35 13.49 19.09 -12.50
CA LYS A 35 12.34 19.48 -13.29
C LYS A 35 11.10 19.25 -12.43
N THR A 36 10.24 20.25 -12.31
CA THR A 36 8.94 20.10 -11.66
C THR A 36 8.10 19.08 -12.45
N PRO A 37 7.55 18.04 -11.81
CA PRO A 37 6.81 17.00 -12.53
C PRO A 37 5.38 17.47 -12.84
N VAL A 38 5.22 18.19 -13.96
CA VAL A 38 3.98 18.85 -14.35
C VAL A 38 2.86 17.83 -14.60
N HIS A 39 3.18 16.73 -15.29
CA HIS A 39 2.20 15.70 -15.63
C HIS A 39 1.70 15.01 -14.37
N LYS A 40 2.61 14.53 -13.52
CA LYS A 40 2.24 13.87 -12.26
C LYS A 40 1.41 14.78 -11.36
N ASN A 41 1.85 16.03 -11.17
CA ASN A 41 1.15 16.98 -10.30
C ASN A 41 -0.32 17.19 -10.72
N ARG A 42 -0.59 17.25 -12.03
CA ARG A 42 -1.97 17.37 -12.53
C ARG A 42 -2.82 16.17 -12.10
N TRP A 43 -2.36 14.95 -12.38
CA TRP A 43 -3.14 13.74 -12.10
C TRP A 43 -3.26 13.46 -10.61
N THR A 44 -2.20 13.72 -9.83
CA THR A 44 -2.25 13.62 -8.37
C THR A 44 -3.22 14.65 -7.79
N ALA A 45 -3.25 15.88 -8.29
CA ALA A 45 -4.24 16.88 -7.85
C ALA A 45 -5.68 16.44 -8.16
N GLN A 46 -5.91 15.84 -9.33
CA GLN A 46 -7.22 15.29 -9.69
C GLN A 46 -7.63 14.12 -8.78
N ALA A 47 -6.69 13.21 -8.46
CA ALA A 47 -6.93 12.14 -7.49
C ALA A 47 -7.26 12.70 -6.10
N GLN A 48 -6.50 13.70 -5.63
CA GLN A 48 -6.70 14.30 -4.31
C GLN A 48 -8.01 15.08 -4.20
N ALA A 49 -8.48 15.68 -5.30
CA ALA A 49 -9.77 16.37 -5.32
C ALA A 49 -10.94 15.44 -4.94
N ASN A 50 -10.86 14.14 -5.26
CA ASN A 50 -11.87 13.17 -4.83
C ASN A 50 -11.92 13.00 -3.30
N LEU A 51 -10.79 13.17 -2.61
CA LEU A 51 -10.70 13.02 -1.15
C LEU A 51 -10.90 14.34 -0.38
N ALA A 52 -10.86 15.49 -1.05
CA ALA A 52 -10.79 16.80 -0.38
C ALA A 52 -11.96 17.05 0.58
N GLU A 53 -13.18 16.75 0.17
CA GLU A 53 -14.36 16.96 1.02
C GLU A 53 -14.34 16.04 2.24
N VAL A 54 -14.05 14.75 2.06
CA VAL A 54 -14.03 13.77 3.15
C VAL A 54 -12.90 14.05 4.14
N GLU A 55 -11.75 14.53 3.66
CA GLU A 55 -10.62 14.93 4.51
C GLU A 55 -10.89 16.22 5.28
N ALA A 56 -11.63 17.17 4.72
CA ALA A 56 -11.98 18.42 5.38
C ALA A 56 -13.10 18.28 6.42
N THR A 57 -14.04 17.36 6.21
CA THR A 57 -15.29 17.30 6.99
C THR A 57 -15.36 16.14 7.98
N SER A 58 -14.58 15.08 7.79
CA SER A 58 -14.65 13.91 8.67
C SER A 58 -14.02 14.18 10.03
N GLN A 59 -14.70 13.72 11.09
CA GLN A 59 -14.12 13.67 12.42
C GLN A 59 -12.90 12.71 12.44
N PRO A 60 -11.86 12.97 13.25
CA PRO A 60 -10.63 12.17 13.24
C PRO A 60 -10.86 10.65 13.36
N GLY A 61 -11.79 10.21 14.21
CA GLY A 61 -12.11 8.79 14.37
C GLY A 61 -12.83 8.14 13.18
N ALA A 62 -13.57 8.92 12.40
CA ALA A 62 -14.34 8.44 11.24
C ALA A 62 -13.61 8.64 9.90
N LEU A 63 -12.55 9.47 9.87
CA LEU A 63 -11.86 9.86 8.65
C LEU A 63 -11.38 8.66 7.83
N ALA A 64 -10.71 7.69 8.46
CA ALA A 64 -10.16 6.55 7.73
C ALA A 64 -11.25 5.71 7.05
N LEU A 65 -12.36 5.48 7.75
CA LEU A 65 -13.53 4.75 7.21
C LEU A 65 -14.21 5.54 6.08
N ASN A 66 -14.52 6.82 6.29
CA ASN A 66 -15.19 7.63 5.27
C ASN A 66 -14.32 7.77 4.02
N ARG A 67 -13.01 7.95 4.20
CA ARG A 67 -12.05 7.99 3.10
C ARG A 67 -11.98 6.66 2.36
N ASN A 68 -12.06 5.53 3.07
CA ASN A 68 -12.13 4.22 2.43
C ASN A 68 -13.33 4.11 1.48
N LYS A 69 -14.51 4.58 1.89
CA LYS A 69 -15.71 4.57 1.04
C LYS A 69 -15.49 5.34 -0.27
N VAL A 70 -14.84 6.51 -0.18
CA VAL A 70 -14.49 7.29 -1.38
C VAL A 70 -13.47 6.56 -2.27
N ILE A 71 -12.42 5.98 -1.67
CA ILE A 71 -11.38 5.22 -2.40
C ILE A 71 -11.97 4.00 -3.10
N ASN A 72 -12.82 3.24 -2.40
CA ASN A 72 -13.50 2.06 -2.92
C ASN A 72 -14.32 2.43 -4.18
N ARG A 73 -15.23 3.39 -4.04
CA ARG A 73 -16.05 3.88 -5.15
C ARG A 73 -15.21 4.36 -6.33
N ALA A 74 -14.10 5.07 -6.06
CA ALA A 74 -13.22 5.55 -7.11
C ALA A 74 -12.61 4.39 -7.94
N TYR A 75 -12.19 3.29 -7.29
CA TYR A 75 -11.72 2.11 -8.01
C TYR A 75 -12.85 1.38 -8.76
N ALA A 76 -14.04 1.31 -8.16
CA ALA A 76 -15.21 0.74 -8.81
C ALA A 76 -15.59 1.52 -10.07
N GLU A 77 -15.60 2.85 -10.02
CA GLU A 77 -15.87 3.74 -11.15
C GLU A 77 -14.85 3.54 -12.28
N LEU A 78 -13.56 3.42 -11.96
CA LEU A 78 -12.53 3.10 -12.97
C LEU A 78 -12.82 1.78 -13.66
N TYR A 79 -13.06 0.72 -12.90
CA TYR A 79 -13.37 -0.59 -13.47
C TYR A 79 -14.63 -0.52 -14.34
N LEU A 80 -15.70 0.10 -13.86
CA LEU A 80 -16.97 0.22 -14.58
C LEU A 80 -16.83 1.04 -15.88
N ALA A 81 -15.91 2.00 -15.92
CA ALA A 81 -15.64 2.79 -17.12
C ALA A 81 -15.00 1.97 -18.25
N ASN A 82 -14.09 1.05 -17.93
CA ASN A 82 -13.56 0.10 -18.90
C ASN A 82 -13.11 -1.22 -18.22
N PRO A 83 -14.03 -2.21 -18.11
CA PRO A 83 -13.76 -3.49 -17.47
C PRO A 83 -12.71 -4.34 -18.19
N GLU A 84 -12.45 -4.06 -19.47
CA GLU A 84 -11.47 -4.84 -20.25
C GLU A 84 -10.05 -4.56 -19.80
N ILE A 85 -9.73 -3.31 -19.45
CA ILE A 85 -8.35 -2.89 -19.12
C ILE A 85 -8.09 -2.76 -17.62
N PHE A 86 -9.08 -2.32 -16.83
CA PHE A 86 -8.86 -1.91 -15.44
C PHE A 86 -9.04 -3.07 -14.44
N LYS A 87 -8.49 -4.25 -14.77
CA LYS A 87 -8.64 -5.47 -13.95
C LYS A 87 -8.12 -5.28 -12.53
N TRP A 88 -7.00 -4.58 -12.35
CA TRP A 88 -6.44 -4.24 -11.04
C TRP A 88 -7.41 -3.36 -10.24
N ALA A 89 -8.03 -2.35 -10.86
CA ALA A 89 -8.97 -1.46 -10.15
C ALA A 89 -10.21 -2.22 -9.67
N GLY A 90 -10.73 -3.16 -10.46
CA GLY A 90 -11.85 -4.00 -10.04
C GLY A 90 -11.50 -4.85 -8.81
N LEU A 91 -10.33 -5.49 -8.81
CA LEU A 91 -9.83 -6.23 -7.65
C LEU A 91 -9.62 -5.32 -6.43
N ALA A 92 -9.03 -4.14 -6.65
CA ALA A 92 -8.78 -3.15 -5.60
C ALA A 92 -10.08 -2.63 -4.97
N ALA A 93 -11.16 -2.47 -5.74
CA ALA A 93 -12.46 -2.09 -5.23
C ALA A 93 -13.02 -3.16 -4.26
N PHE A 94 -13.03 -4.43 -4.65
CA PHE A 94 -13.45 -5.52 -3.76
C PHE A 94 -12.56 -5.67 -2.52
N ALA A 95 -11.24 -5.52 -2.68
CA ALA A 95 -10.32 -5.52 -1.56
C ALA A 95 -10.58 -4.36 -0.60
N SER A 96 -10.81 -3.16 -1.13
CA SER A 96 -11.17 -1.96 -0.36
C SER A 96 -12.49 -2.14 0.37
N ALA A 97 -13.52 -2.71 -0.28
CA ALA A 97 -14.82 -3.00 0.31
C ALA A 97 -14.71 -3.96 1.50
N SER A 98 -14.04 -5.10 1.29
CA SER A 98 -13.79 -6.11 2.32
C SER A 98 -13.04 -5.51 3.52
N ILE A 99 -12.12 -4.60 3.24
CA ILE A 99 -11.41 -3.83 4.25
C ILE A 99 -12.33 -2.84 4.98
N GLY A 100 -13.20 -2.13 4.26
CA GLY A 100 -14.17 -1.18 4.82
C GLY A 100 -15.11 -1.86 5.82
N GLU A 101 -15.66 -3.02 5.48
CA GLU A 101 -16.49 -3.82 6.39
C GLU A 101 -15.74 -4.18 7.69
N LYS A 102 -14.46 -4.58 7.58
CA LYS A 102 -13.61 -4.84 8.74
C LYS A 102 -13.40 -3.58 9.58
N MET A 103 -13.20 -2.42 8.94
CA MET A 103 -13.08 -1.14 9.64
C MET A 103 -14.37 -0.75 10.37
N GLU A 104 -15.54 -1.00 9.79
CA GLU A 104 -16.84 -0.75 10.44
C GLU A 104 -17.03 -1.64 11.67
N LEU A 105 -16.68 -2.94 11.56
CA LEU A 105 -16.71 -3.87 12.69
C LEU A 105 -15.78 -3.42 13.84
N LEU A 106 -14.57 -2.97 13.50
CA LEU A 106 -13.60 -2.43 14.46
C LEU A 106 -14.14 -1.15 15.12
N ALA A 107 -14.67 -0.22 14.34
CA ALA A 107 -15.19 1.05 14.82
C ALA A 107 -16.45 0.90 15.70
N ALA A 108 -17.30 -0.09 15.43
CA ALA A 108 -18.50 -0.36 16.22
C ALA A 108 -18.21 -0.96 17.60
N GLY A 109 -16.96 -1.35 17.89
CA GLY A 109 -16.59 -2.00 19.16
C GLY A 109 -17.29 -3.35 19.40
N ASN A 110 -17.93 -3.91 18.37
CA ASN A 110 -18.80 -5.10 18.47
C ASN A 110 -18.06 -6.40 18.78
N LEU A 111 -16.72 -6.40 18.82
CA LEU A 111 -15.98 -7.56 19.31
C LEU A 111 -16.01 -7.70 20.84
N LEU A 112 -16.14 -6.61 21.62
CA LEU A 112 -16.12 -6.67 23.09
C LEU A 112 -16.94 -5.54 23.75
N ARG A 113 -18.26 -5.67 23.81
CA ARG A 113 -19.03 -4.91 24.82
C ARG A 113 -18.97 -5.67 26.15
N VAL A 114 -18.00 -5.31 27.01
CA VAL A 114 -17.98 -5.74 28.42
C VAL A 114 -18.44 -4.56 29.29
N PRO A 115 -19.49 -4.71 30.13
CA PRO A 115 -19.94 -3.63 31.00
C PRO A 115 -18.85 -3.18 31.98
N ALA A 116 -18.54 -1.88 32.00
CA ALA A 116 -17.45 -1.28 32.77
C ALA A 116 -17.55 -1.51 34.29
N LEU A 117 -18.74 -1.84 34.82
CA LEU A 117 -18.96 -2.07 36.26
C LEU A 117 -18.44 -3.41 36.79
N LEU A 118 -17.95 -4.32 35.94
CA LEU A 118 -17.58 -5.70 36.33
C LEU A 118 -16.09 -6.04 36.14
N VAL A 119 -15.25 -5.05 35.83
CA VAL A 119 -13.90 -5.30 35.33
C VAL A 119 -12.86 -5.12 36.45
N SER A 120 -12.17 -6.21 36.82
CA SER A 120 -10.99 -6.14 37.71
C SER A 120 -9.82 -5.41 37.05
N GLU A 121 -8.85 -4.89 37.81
CA GLU A 121 -7.67 -4.20 37.25
C GLU A 121 -6.90 -5.03 36.20
N LYS A 122 -6.78 -6.34 36.40
CA LYS A 122 -6.16 -7.25 35.42
C LYS A 122 -6.99 -7.39 34.14
N ALA A 123 -8.31 -7.40 34.29
CA ALA A 123 -9.22 -7.40 33.14
C ALA A 123 -9.20 -6.05 32.40
N ALA A 124 -9.03 -4.94 33.12
CA ALA A 124 -8.88 -3.60 32.53
C ALA A 124 -7.57 -3.47 31.75
N ALA A 125 -6.45 -3.98 32.28
CA ALA A 125 -5.19 -4.03 31.55
C ALA A 125 -5.29 -4.89 30.27
N SER A 126 -6.01 -6.02 30.34
CA SER A 126 -6.27 -6.89 29.19
C SER A 126 -7.15 -6.22 28.13
N LEU A 127 -8.17 -5.48 28.56
CA LEU A 127 -9.04 -4.68 27.67
C LEU A 127 -8.29 -3.53 27.00
N ASN A 128 -7.43 -2.82 27.73
CA ASN A 128 -6.62 -1.73 27.18
C ASN A 128 -5.58 -2.23 26.16
N PHE A 129 -4.98 -3.39 26.42
CA PHE A 129 -4.08 -4.03 25.46
C PHE A 129 -4.84 -4.41 24.18
N LEU A 130 -6.04 -4.95 24.32
CA LEU A 130 -6.87 -5.34 23.19
C LEU A 130 -7.37 -4.14 22.39
N SER A 131 -7.87 -3.09 23.05
CA SER A 131 -8.31 -1.85 22.38
C SER A 131 -7.17 -1.19 21.60
N SER A 132 -5.97 -1.13 22.18
CA SER A 132 -4.78 -0.62 21.51
C SER A 132 -4.43 -1.43 20.25
N GLY A 133 -4.65 -2.76 20.28
CA GLY A 133 -4.49 -3.62 19.11
C GLY A 133 -5.53 -3.38 18.02
N LEU A 134 -6.79 -3.10 18.38
CA LEU A 134 -7.87 -2.78 17.44
C LEU A 134 -7.65 -1.40 16.79
N ASP A 135 -7.25 -0.40 17.56
CA ASP A 135 -6.90 0.94 17.05
C ASP A 135 -5.69 0.88 16.12
N LEU A 136 -4.68 0.07 16.47
CA LEU A 136 -3.56 -0.21 15.59
C LEU A 136 -4.08 -0.80 14.27
N ALA A 137 -4.85 -1.89 14.30
CA ALA A 137 -5.39 -2.53 13.10
C ALA A 137 -6.20 -1.57 12.22
N TYR A 138 -7.11 -0.79 12.80
CA TYR A 138 -7.90 0.20 12.07
C TYR A 138 -7.02 1.25 11.36
N ASN A 139 -6.03 1.79 12.08
CA ASN A 139 -5.10 2.78 11.52
C ASN A 139 -4.13 2.18 10.49
N MET A 140 -3.74 0.92 10.62
CA MET A 140 -2.92 0.21 9.65
C MET A 140 -3.66 0.09 8.32
N ILE A 141 -4.86 -0.46 8.40
CA ILE A 141 -5.72 -0.71 7.25
C ILE A 141 -6.04 0.61 6.52
N GLY A 142 -6.46 1.65 7.25
CA GLY A 142 -6.76 2.95 6.68
C GLY A 142 -5.56 3.64 6.03
N ARG A 143 -4.35 3.44 6.56
CA ARG A 143 -3.10 3.97 5.98
C ARG A 143 -2.67 3.20 4.73
N GLY A 144 -2.77 1.87 4.75
CA GLY A 144 -2.43 1.02 3.60
C GLY A 144 -3.26 1.37 2.37
N ASN A 145 -4.59 1.44 2.52
CA ASN A 145 -5.48 1.75 1.41
C ASN A 145 -5.22 3.17 0.85
N LYS A 146 -4.98 4.14 1.73
CA LYS A 146 -4.60 5.51 1.35
C LYS A 146 -3.29 5.55 0.57
N ALA A 147 -2.27 4.78 1.00
CA ALA A 147 -0.98 4.73 0.33
C ALA A 147 -1.09 4.15 -1.08
N ILE A 148 -1.88 3.08 -1.26
CA ILE A 148 -2.16 2.54 -2.60
C ILE A 148 -2.86 3.61 -3.47
N TYR A 149 -3.86 4.30 -2.92
CA TYR A 149 -4.58 5.34 -3.64
C TYR A 149 -3.67 6.49 -4.09
N ASP A 150 -2.87 7.02 -3.17
CA ASP A 150 -1.95 8.13 -3.46
C ASP A 150 -0.90 7.77 -4.51
N ASP A 151 -0.54 6.49 -4.64
CA ASP A 151 0.52 6.04 -5.55
C ASP A 151 0.01 5.54 -6.91
N ILE A 152 -1.10 4.78 -6.94
CA ILE A 152 -1.56 4.08 -8.15
C ILE A 152 -2.80 4.72 -8.81
N TYR A 153 -3.70 5.33 -8.04
CA TYR A 153 -4.99 5.79 -8.61
C TYR A 153 -4.81 6.89 -9.65
N TRP A 154 -3.92 7.85 -9.43
CA TRP A 154 -3.64 8.91 -10.40
C TRP A 154 -3.10 8.38 -11.74
N GLN A 155 -2.39 7.24 -11.73
CA GLN A 155 -1.89 6.60 -12.95
C GLN A 155 -3.04 6.07 -13.81
N HIS A 156 -4.09 5.54 -13.17
CA HIS A 156 -5.28 5.07 -13.86
C HIS A 156 -6.04 6.24 -14.50
N LEU A 157 -6.13 7.39 -13.83
CA LEU A 157 -6.71 8.60 -14.41
C LEU A 157 -5.90 9.07 -15.63
N ALA A 158 -4.58 9.09 -15.51
CA ALA A 158 -3.67 9.46 -16.59
C ALA A 158 -3.83 8.55 -17.82
N TYR A 159 -3.87 7.23 -17.60
CA TYR A 159 -4.07 6.28 -18.70
C TYR A 159 -5.48 6.36 -19.31
N ARG A 160 -6.53 6.49 -18.48
CA ARG A 160 -7.92 6.60 -18.96
C ARG A 160 -8.09 7.79 -19.92
N ASP A 161 -7.52 8.94 -19.56
CA ASP A 161 -7.77 10.20 -20.27
C ASP A 161 -6.70 10.52 -21.32
N GLY A 162 -5.48 10.02 -21.15
CA GLY A 162 -4.32 10.32 -22.01
C GLY A 162 -3.68 9.11 -22.70
N GLY A 163 -4.10 7.89 -22.39
CA GLY A 163 -3.60 6.65 -22.98
C GLY A 163 -2.09 6.43 -22.78
N LEU A 164 -1.50 5.59 -23.63
CA LEU A 164 -0.06 5.28 -23.56
C LEU A 164 0.84 6.50 -23.84
N ALA A 165 0.36 7.49 -24.59
CA ALA A 165 1.10 8.72 -24.84
C ALA A 165 1.38 9.48 -23.52
N GLU A 166 0.36 9.60 -22.66
CA GLU A 166 0.51 10.24 -21.34
C GLU A 166 1.41 9.41 -20.42
N MET A 167 1.29 8.08 -20.44
CA MET A 167 2.17 7.21 -19.64
C MET A 167 3.63 7.29 -20.09
N THR A 168 3.87 7.51 -21.38
CA THR A 168 5.22 7.73 -21.93
C THR A 168 5.78 9.08 -21.47
N ALA A 169 4.98 10.15 -21.50
CA ALA A 169 5.39 11.45 -21.00
C ALA A 169 5.73 11.41 -19.49
N LEU A 170 4.92 10.72 -18.68
CA LEU A 170 5.19 10.50 -17.26
C LEU A 170 6.47 9.70 -17.00
N PHE A 171 6.76 8.70 -17.84
CA PHE A 171 8.01 7.94 -17.75
C PHE A 171 9.24 8.79 -18.13
N GLU A 172 9.17 9.54 -19.24
CA GLU A 172 10.24 10.43 -19.69
C GLU A 172 10.51 11.60 -18.72
N GLU A 173 9.48 12.04 -18.00
CA GLU A 173 9.58 13.02 -16.90
C GLU A 173 10.29 12.44 -15.67
N GLY A 174 10.38 11.11 -15.54
CA GLY A 174 10.88 10.41 -14.35
C GLY A 174 9.85 10.27 -13.24
N SER A 175 8.57 10.48 -13.55
CA SER A 175 7.44 10.43 -12.61
C SER A 175 6.82 9.04 -12.45
N LEU A 176 7.14 8.12 -13.37
CA LEU A 176 6.63 6.75 -13.42
C LEU A 176 7.77 5.75 -13.43
N GLU A 177 7.74 4.76 -12.53
CA GLU A 177 8.78 3.72 -12.44
C GLU A 177 8.81 2.83 -13.70
N PRO A 178 9.98 2.30 -14.11
CA PRO A 178 10.09 1.46 -15.30
C PRO A 178 9.17 0.23 -15.30
N GLN A 179 8.97 -0.39 -14.14
CA GLN A 179 8.05 -1.53 -14.01
C GLN A 179 6.59 -1.12 -14.23
N LEU A 180 6.19 0.04 -13.72
CA LEU A 180 4.84 0.56 -13.92
C LEU A 180 4.62 0.97 -15.38
N TYR A 181 5.60 1.62 -16.01
CA TYR A 181 5.53 1.92 -17.44
C TYR A 181 5.39 0.65 -18.30
N LEU A 182 6.15 -0.41 -17.98
CA LEU A 182 5.99 -1.71 -18.63
C LEU A 182 4.58 -2.28 -18.44
N ALA A 183 4.02 -2.21 -17.23
CA ALA A 183 2.66 -2.67 -16.95
C ALA A 183 1.63 -1.97 -17.85
N TRP A 184 1.68 -0.64 -17.93
CA TRP A 184 0.78 0.15 -18.78
C TRP A 184 0.97 -0.13 -20.27
N ARG A 185 2.21 -0.34 -20.72
CA ARG A 185 2.49 -0.77 -22.10
C ARG A 185 1.88 -2.14 -22.43
N MET A 186 1.93 -3.08 -21.50
CA MET A 186 1.32 -4.40 -21.69
C MET A 186 -0.19 -4.30 -21.75
N ILE A 187 -0.82 -3.53 -20.85
CA ILE A 187 -2.27 -3.27 -20.88
C ILE A 187 -2.68 -2.64 -22.21
N ASP A 188 -1.97 -1.59 -22.63
CA ASP A 188 -2.28 -0.88 -23.88
C ASP A 188 -2.12 -1.76 -25.11
N GLN A 189 -0.98 -2.44 -25.23
CA GLN A 189 -0.74 -3.36 -26.33
C GLN A 189 -1.78 -4.47 -26.36
N GLY A 190 -2.10 -5.07 -25.20
CA GLY A 190 -3.08 -6.13 -25.10
C GLY A 190 -4.47 -5.67 -25.52
N TYR A 191 -4.86 -4.45 -25.14
CA TYR A 191 -6.11 -3.85 -25.60
C TYR A 191 -6.13 -3.63 -27.13
N GLN A 192 -5.05 -3.09 -27.70
CA GLN A 192 -4.95 -2.86 -29.15
C GLN A 192 -4.94 -4.14 -29.99
N THR A 193 -4.38 -5.23 -29.45
CA THR A 193 -4.27 -6.51 -30.16
C THR A 193 -5.31 -7.55 -29.73
N SER A 194 -6.24 -7.17 -28.84
CA SER A 194 -7.20 -8.10 -28.21
C SER A 194 -6.53 -9.32 -27.56
N ASP A 195 -5.35 -9.11 -26.96
CA ASP A 195 -4.60 -10.11 -26.20
C ASP A 195 -4.90 -9.95 -24.71
N GLU A 196 -5.89 -10.71 -24.23
CA GLU A 196 -6.32 -10.67 -22.83
C GLU A 196 -5.21 -11.08 -21.86
N ASP A 197 -4.36 -12.03 -22.23
CA ASP A 197 -3.26 -12.51 -21.38
C ASP A 197 -2.26 -11.37 -21.11
N LEU A 198 -2.01 -10.53 -22.11
CA LEU A 198 -1.14 -9.37 -21.97
C LEU A 198 -1.77 -8.30 -21.06
N ILE A 199 -3.08 -8.09 -21.15
CA ILE A 199 -3.82 -7.18 -20.25
C ILE A 199 -3.74 -7.67 -18.80
N TRP A 200 -4.01 -8.96 -18.57
CA TRP A 200 -3.93 -9.58 -17.24
C TRP A 200 -2.52 -9.55 -16.68
N SER A 201 -1.51 -9.79 -17.52
CA SER A 201 -0.11 -9.72 -17.13
C SER A 201 0.31 -8.30 -16.73
N GLY A 202 -0.12 -7.28 -17.46
CA GLY A 202 0.10 -5.89 -17.09
C GLY A 202 -0.56 -5.50 -15.77
N ASN A 203 -1.82 -5.87 -15.56
CA ASN A 203 -2.51 -5.64 -14.27
C ASN A 203 -1.86 -6.40 -13.10
N THR A 204 -1.33 -7.61 -13.37
CA THR A 204 -0.56 -8.37 -12.38
C THR A 204 0.75 -7.66 -12.01
N LEU A 205 1.40 -6.97 -12.95
CA LEU A 205 2.59 -6.16 -12.65
C LEU A 205 2.27 -4.92 -11.79
N LEU A 206 1.10 -4.30 -11.98
CA LEU A 206 0.60 -3.25 -11.07
C LEU A 206 0.43 -3.80 -9.65
N LEU A 207 -0.23 -4.97 -9.49
CA LEU A 207 -0.38 -5.64 -8.20
C LEU A 207 0.97 -6.01 -7.57
N LYS A 208 1.94 -6.45 -8.38
CA LYS A 208 3.28 -6.78 -7.89
C LYS A 208 3.97 -5.57 -7.30
N TYR A 209 3.91 -4.44 -8.00
CA TYR A 209 4.48 -3.18 -7.54
C TYR A 209 3.78 -2.72 -6.25
N GLU A 210 2.45 -2.78 -6.21
CA GLU A 210 1.67 -2.47 -5.01
C GLU A 210 2.12 -3.29 -3.80
N GLN A 211 2.17 -4.61 -3.93
CA GLN A 211 2.49 -5.50 -2.80
C GLN A 211 3.92 -5.36 -2.30
N LYS A 212 4.86 -5.01 -3.19
CA LYS A 212 6.29 -4.93 -2.90
C LYS A 212 6.76 -3.54 -2.51
N GLU A 213 6.46 -2.55 -3.32
CA GLU A 213 7.05 -1.21 -3.22
C GLU A 213 6.16 -0.26 -2.40
N ILE A 214 4.86 -0.56 -2.24
CA ILE A 214 3.93 0.24 -1.42
C ILE A 214 3.62 -0.49 -0.11
N ILE A 215 3.02 -1.67 -0.19
CA ILE A 215 2.42 -2.32 0.97
C ILE A 215 3.46 -2.89 1.94
N GLN A 216 4.54 -3.49 1.43
CA GLN A 216 5.62 -3.99 2.29
C GLN A 216 6.20 -2.88 3.19
N PRO A 217 6.69 -1.74 2.67
CA PRO A 217 7.25 -0.71 3.54
C PRO A 217 6.20 -0.01 4.41
N VAL A 218 5.01 0.27 3.87
CA VAL A 218 3.97 1.04 4.60
C VAL A 218 3.34 0.25 5.74
N LEU A 219 3.05 -1.05 5.53
CA LEU A 219 2.33 -1.86 6.51
C LEU A 219 3.22 -2.86 7.25
N TYR A 220 4.18 -3.46 6.58
CA TYR A 220 4.86 -4.64 7.12
C TYR A 220 6.22 -4.32 7.74
N ASP A 221 7.02 -3.44 7.14
CA ASP A 221 8.36 -3.11 7.67
C ASP A 221 8.31 -2.09 8.82
N GLY A 222 7.38 -1.13 8.76
CA GLY A 222 7.34 0.00 9.70
C GLY A 222 6.57 -0.23 11.00
N MET A 223 5.84 -1.34 11.15
CA MET A 223 4.86 -1.48 12.24
C MET A 223 5.15 -2.61 13.21
N LEU A 224 5.47 -3.80 12.71
CA LEU A 224 5.78 -4.97 13.53
C LEU A 224 7.03 -5.65 12.97
N ASN A 225 7.85 -6.23 13.84
CA ASN A 225 8.96 -7.04 13.37
C ASN A 225 8.47 -8.36 12.73
N GLN A 226 9.33 -9.01 11.97
CA GLN A 226 9.00 -10.26 11.25
C GLN A 226 8.52 -11.40 12.17
N GLN A 227 8.98 -11.46 13.42
CA GLN A 227 8.54 -12.49 14.37
C GLN A 227 7.10 -12.23 14.85
N ALA A 228 6.75 -10.96 15.09
CA ALA A 228 5.41 -10.54 15.43
C ALA A 228 4.44 -10.80 14.26
N TRP A 229 4.84 -10.51 13.03
CA TRP A 229 4.03 -10.86 11.84
C TRP A 229 3.82 -12.36 11.66
N LYS A 230 4.85 -13.17 11.95
CA LYS A 230 4.72 -14.63 11.94
C LYS A 230 3.76 -15.13 13.02
N LEU A 231 3.71 -14.47 14.18
CA LEU A 231 2.73 -14.78 15.23
C LEU A 231 1.32 -14.37 14.83
N VAL A 232 1.13 -13.16 14.28
CA VAL A 232 -0.16 -12.69 13.73
C VAL A 232 -0.67 -13.66 12.66
N SER A 233 0.22 -14.13 11.79
CA SER A 233 -0.11 -15.11 10.75
C SER A 233 -0.63 -16.43 11.33
N LYS A 234 -0.13 -16.85 12.52
CA LYS A 234 -0.57 -18.07 13.24
C LYS A 234 -1.89 -17.90 13.99
N LEU A 235 -2.22 -16.68 14.41
CA LEU A 235 -3.47 -16.37 15.13
C LEU A 235 -4.67 -16.24 14.19
N HIS A 236 -4.71 -17.05 13.12
CA HIS A 236 -5.74 -17.03 12.09
C HIS A 236 -7.15 -17.33 12.63
N GLU A 237 -7.31 -17.96 13.79
CA GLU A 237 -8.65 -18.09 14.40
C GLU A 237 -9.08 -16.84 15.20
N LEU A 238 -8.12 -16.09 15.76
CA LEU A 238 -8.40 -14.88 16.56
C LEU A 238 -8.54 -13.61 15.70
N LEU A 239 -7.91 -13.61 14.51
CA LEU A 239 -7.91 -12.50 13.54
C LEU A 239 -8.33 -12.95 12.13
N GLY A 240 -8.85 -14.17 11.98
CA GLY A 240 -9.19 -14.79 10.68
C GLY A 240 -10.15 -14.00 9.81
N VAL A 241 -10.96 -13.16 10.45
CA VAL A 241 -11.82 -12.17 9.80
C VAL A 241 -11.02 -11.23 8.88
N LEU A 242 -9.73 -11.00 9.13
CA LEU A 242 -8.92 -10.03 8.39
C LEU A 242 -8.24 -10.59 7.12
N ILE A 243 -8.07 -11.91 6.96
CA ILE A 243 -7.17 -12.50 5.94
C ILE A 243 -7.91 -13.49 5.03
N ALA A 244 -9.11 -13.11 4.57
CA ALA A 244 -9.81 -13.80 3.48
C ALA A 244 -9.40 -13.22 2.12
N SER A 245 -9.63 -13.99 1.06
CA SER A 245 -9.51 -13.47 -0.32
C SER A 245 -10.46 -12.28 -0.52
N PRO A 246 -10.04 -11.22 -1.22
CA PRO A 246 -10.94 -10.14 -1.58
C PRO A 246 -11.87 -10.51 -2.74
N VAL A 247 -11.64 -11.63 -3.42
CA VAL A 247 -12.48 -12.06 -4.55
C VAL A 247 -13.78 -12.66 -4.01
N PRO A 248 -14.96 -12.19 -4.48
CA PRO A 248 -16.23 -12.78 -4.05
C PRO A 248 -16.28 -14.30 -4.31
N GLU A 249 -16.90 -15.03 -3.39
CA GLU A 249 -17.05 -16.49 -3.42
C GLU A 249 -15.74 -17.32 -3.31
N GLU A 250 -14.57 -16.69 -3.26
CA GLU A 250 -13.30 -17.38 -3.00
C GLU A 250 -13.04 -17.46 -1.50
N GLN A 251 -13.10 -18.68 -0.96
CA GLN A 251 -12.97 -18.94 0.47
C GLN A 251 -11.54 -19.27 0.89
N LYS A 252 -10.60 -19.46 -0.05
CA LYS A 252 -9.22 -19.81 0.28
C LYS A 252 -8.50 -18.63 0.95
N SER A 253 -8.07 -18.88 2.17
CA SER A 253 -7.24 -17.96 2.93
C SER A 253 -5.78 -17.99 2.46
N PHE A 254 -5.00 -17.05 2.98
CA PHE A 254 -3.55 -17.05 2.84
C PHE A 254 -2.90 -18.38 3.29
N ARG A 255 -3.39 -19.00 4.38
CA ARG A 255 -2.78 -20.21 4.94
C ARG A 255 -3.08 -21.46 4.12
N ASP A 256 -4.20 -21.49 3.41
CA ASP A 256 -4.52 -22.57 2.48
C ASP A 256 -3.55 -22.56 1.28
N CYS A 257 -3.05 -21.38 0.91
CA CYS A 257 -2.07 -21.21 -0.15
C CYS A 257 -0.62 -21.39 0.31
N VAL A 258 -0.29 -20.84 1.48
CA VAL A 258 1.07 -20.83 2.01
C VAL A 258 1.06 -21.39 3.44
N PRO A 259 0.98 -22.73 3.59
CA PRO A 259 0.99 -23.35 4.91
C PRO A 259 2.26 -22.99 5.69
N GLY A 260 2.07 -22.36 6.86
CA GLY A 260 3.19 -21.90 7.69
C GLY A 260 3.88 -20.61 7.23
N GLY A 261 3.38 -19.98 6.17
CA GLY A 261 3.86 -18.70 5.66
C GLY A 261 3.68 -17.55 6.65
N ASN A 262 4.39 -16.47 6.37
CA ASN A 262 4.39 -15.23 7.12
C ASN A 262 3.79 -14.11 6.27
N LEU A 263 2.63 -13.59 6.65
CA LEU A 263 1.99 -12.47 5.96
C LEU A 263 2.89 -11.22 5.94
N GLY A 264 3.81 -11.06 6.88
CA GLY A 264 4.81 -9.97 6.86
C GLY A 264 5.94 -10.13 5.85
N ASN A 265 6.05 -11.31 5.22
CA ASN A 265 7.04 -11.59 4.20
C ASN A 265 6.42 -11.37 2.80
N TYR A 266 7.10 -10.57 1.98
CA TYR A 266 6.67 -10.26 0.63
C TYR A 266 6.49 -11.50 -0.25
N GLU A 267 7.46 -12.43 -0.25
CA GLU A 267 7.43 -13.60 -1.14
C GLU A 267 6.26 -14.53 -0.82
N ASP A 268 5.97 -14.73 0.47
CA ASP A 268 4.81 -15.52 0.90
C ASP A 268 3.50 -14.87 0.44
N ARG A 269 3.33 -13.54 0.64
CA ARG A 269 2.14 -12.83 0.16
C ARG A 269 2.02 -12.86 -1.35
N TRP A 270 3.12 -12.63 -2.04
CA TRP A 270 3.15 -12.59 -3.50
C TRP A 270 2.73 -13.93 -4.10
N LYS A 271 3.20 -15.05 -3.51
CA LYS A 271 2.74 -16.39 -3.86
C LYS A 271 1.21 -16.52 -3.78
N TRP A 272 0.60 -16.05 -2.70
CA TRP A 272 -0.86 -16.06 -2.55
C TRP A 272 -1.56 -15.19 -3.61
N CYS A 273 -1.02 -13.99 -3.90
CA CYS A 273 -1.55 -13.12 -4.93
C CYS A 273 -1.60 -13.79 -6.31
N VAL A 274 -0.49 -14.42 -6.74
CA VAL A 274 -0.41 -14.98 -8.10
C VAL A 274 -0.98 -16.39 -8.24
N GLU A 275 -0.95 -17.21 -7.18
CA GLU A 275 -1.45 -18.59 -7.24
C GLU A 275 -2.92 -18.74 -6.86
N LYS A 276 -3.54 -17.71 -6.27
CA LYS A 276 -4.93 -17.76 -5.80
C LYS A 276 -5.73 -16.51 -6.18
N ILE A 277 -5.30 -15.33 -5.75
CA ILE A 277 -6.14 -14.12 -5.87
C ILE A 277 -6.35 -13.73 -7.34
N MET A 278 -5.28 -13.55 -8.10
CA MET A 278 -5.39 -13.13 -9.51
C MET A 278 -6.14 -14.16 -10.38
N PRO A 279 -5.84 -15.49 -10.31
CA PRO A 279 -6.61 -16.49 -11.04
C PRO A 279 -8.09 -16.55 -10.62
N ALA A 280 -8.39 -16.42 -9.33
CA ALA A 280 -9.76 -16.39 -8.85
C ALA A 280 -10.51 -15.16 -9.38
N TRP A 281 -9.86 -13.99 -9.38
CA TRP A 281 -10.44 -12.76 -9.91
C TRP A 281 -10.74 -12.87 -11.41
N GLN A 282 -9.76 -13.34 -12.19
CA GLN A 282 -9.93 -13.58 -13.62
C GLN A 282 -11.08 -14.56 -13.90
N SER A 283 -11.15 -15.66 -13.14
CA SER A 283 -12.25 -16.61 -13.29
C SER A 283 -13.60 -16.04 -12.88
N TYR A 284 -13.68 -15.25 -11.80
CA TYR A 284 -14.94 -14.70 -11.30
C TYR A 284 -15.49 -13.66 -12.26
N GLU A 285 -14.64 -12.75 -12.73
CA GLU A 285 -14.98 -11.71 -13.69
C GLU A 285 -15.46 -12.28 -15.03
N SER A 286 -14.76 -13.28 -15.56
CA SER A 286 -15.14 -13.97 -16.80
C SER A 286 -16.48 -14.70 -16.69
N LYS A 287 -16.73 -15.38 -15.56
CA LYS A 287 -17.96 -16.17 -15.36
C LYS A 287 -19.17 -15.32 -14.98
N GLN A 288 -18.96 -14.23 -14.25
CA GLN A 288 -20.03 -13.42 -13.66
C GLN A 288 -19.89 -11.92 -13.95
N PRO A 289 -19.68 -11.48 -15.22
CA PRO A 289 -19.37 -10.09 -15.53
C PRO A 289 -20.52 -9.12 -15.16
N PHE A 290 -21.78 -9.57 -15.27
CA PHE A 290 -22.93 -8.78 -14.84
C PHE A 290 -22.99 -8.63 -13.32
N LYS A 291 -22.71 -9.71 -12.57
CA LYS A 291 -22.72 -9.67 -11.10
C LYS A 291 -21.60 -8.80 -10.57
N VAL A 292 -20.41 -8.87 -11.16
CA VAL A 292 -19.30 -7.95 -10.86
C VAL A 292 -19.75 -6.50 -11.02
N ARG A 293 -20.36 -6.14 -12.15
CA ARG A 293 -20.82 -4.77 -12.37
C ARG A 293 -21.95 -4.34 -11.44
N GLU A 294 -22.83 -5.27 -11.07
CA GLU A 294 -23.88 -5.01 -10.08
C GLU A 294 -23.26 -4.67 -8.72
N LEU A 295 -22.39 -5.55 -8.20
CA LEU A 295 -21.72 -5.36 -6.90
C LEU A 295 -20.90 -4.07 -6.86
N LEU A 296 -20.14 -3.77 -7.93
CA LEU A 296 -19.32 -2.55 -7.98
C LEU A 296 -20.14 -1.26 -8.04
N ARG A 297 -21.41 -1.30 -8.47
CA ARG A 297 -22.29 -0.11 -8.42
C ARG A 297 -22.88 0.16 -7.05
N GLU A 298 -22.78 -0.81 -6.13
CA GLU A 298 -23.24 -0.66 -4.75
C GLU A 298 -22.16 -0.03 -3.84
N PHE A 299 -20.93 0.12 -4.34
CA PHE A 299 -19.80 0.74 -3.64
C PHE A 299 -19.83 2.28 -3.74
#